data_AF-A0AB34JL26-F1
#
_entry.id   AF-A0AB34JL26-F1
#
_cell.length_a   1.000
_cell.length_b   1.000
_cell.length_c   1.000
_cell.angle_alpha   90.00
_cell.angle_beta   90.00
_cell.angle_gamma   90.00
#
_symmetry.space_group_name_H-M   'P 1'
#
loop_
_entity.id
_entity.type
_entity.pdbx_description
1 polymer ?
#
loop_
_entity_poly.entity_id
_entity_poly.type
_entity_poly.pdbx_seq_one_letter_code
_entity_poly.pdbx_strand_id
1 'polypeptide(L)'
;MAAPGEEAEAPSWMEEDESILMHYLEAEEVETAQLAQAIAISADEAEARAMEEAVANSVIDAPEALSAPADDVEARATEDALARSVREAREAVAASAEDAERARHRFEAHGIFTREDFVPAMARVLQLAVSGMAGCLHSLKSLRNLELRRFTGDQAAAQSHVAQTDTSASVEDPDVISACLRGIGLPLALALPMWQRLRRLGLLCELRGHDVGSMRGRLLCMLCGVPTDAEPMETAAIHSLWFMLCQREVLAEAEVDQLVTALVMRDADAAIAAHQVFSAIGQHPISESDWKGVAPEQVSATRARIIARQLLKDPERAERARERIRAGV
;
A
#
# COMPACT_ATOMS: atom_id res chain seq x y z
N MET A 1 38.22 36.91 36.27
CA MET A 1 38.96 35.73 36.76
C MET A 1 37.97 34.58 36.78
N ALA A 2 38.15 33.60 35.89
CA ALA A 2 37.25 32.46 35.73
C ALA A 2 37.53 31.38 36.78
N ALA A 3 36.49 30.67 37.22
CA ALA A 3 36.55 29.53 38.15
C ALA A 3 36.78 28.21 37.39
N PRO A 4 37.37 27.17 38.02
CA PRO A 4 37.70 25.90 37.36
C PRO A 4 36.48 24.97 37.29
N GLY A 5 36.46 24.13 36.25
CA GLY A 5 35.38 23.20 35.93
C GLY A 5 35.38 21.91 36.74
N GLU A 6 34.16 21.43 37.04
CA GLU A 6 33.87 20.08 37.51
C GLU A 6 33.60 19.18 36.29
N GLU A 7 34.40 18.11 36.15
CA GLU A 7 34.09 16.98 35.26
C GLU A 7 33.05 16.08 35.96
N ALA A 8 31.91 15.86 35.29
CA ALA A 8 30.87 14.97 35.77
C ALA A 8 31.21 13.52 35.38
N GLU A 9 31.50 12.67 36.38
CA GLU A 9 31.60 11.22 36.20
C GLU A 9 30.23 10.61 35.86
N ALA A 10 30.18 9.80 34.80
CA ALA A 10 28.99 9.05 34.42
C ALA A 10 28.73 7.89 35.41
N PRO A 11 27.46 7.59 35.73
CA PRO A 11 27.14 6.62 36.78
C PRO A 11 27.34 5.17 36.34
N SER A 12 27.94 4.35 37.23
CA SER A 12 28.47 2.99 36.96
C SER A 12 27.44 1.86 36.80
N TRP A 13 26.19 2.17 36.46
CA TRP A 13 25.15 1.15 36.21
C TRP A 13 24.97 0.79 34.73
N MET A 14 25.77 1.37 33.82
CA MET A 14 25.72 1.06 32.39
C MET A 14 26.63 -0.11 31.94
N GLU A 15 27.45 -0.69 32.81
CA GLU A 15 28.40 -1.75 32.41
C GLU A 15 27.83 -3.18 32.53
N GLU A 16 26.66 -3.38 33.14
CA GLU A 16 26.04 -4.72 33.27
C GLU A 16 25.04 -5.06 32.14
N ASP A 17 24.67 -4.11 31.27
CA ASP A 17 23.59 -4.28 30.28
C ASP A 17 24.06 -4.88 28.93
N GLU A 18 25.33 -4.73 28.55
CA GLU A 18 25.86 -5.23 27.28
C GLU A 18 25.96 -6.77 27.24
N SER A 19 26.22 -7.41 28.39
CA SER A 19 26.30 -8.88 28.48
C SER A 19 24.95 -9.56 28.32
N ILE A 20 23.86 -8.88 28.68
CA ILE A 20 22.49 -9.42 28.55
C ILE A 20 22.03 -9.28 27.10
N LEU A 21 22.28 -8.12 26.47
CA LEU A 21 21.97 -7.88 25.04
C LEU A 21 22.69 -8.85 24.11
N MET A 22 23.96 -9.19 24.38
CA MET A 22 24.70 -10.16 23.56
C MET A 22 24.13 -11.59 23.67
N HIS A 23 23.68 -12.01 24.85
CA HIS A 23 23.05 -13.33 25.00
C HIS A 23 21.65 -13.41 24.38
N TYR A 24 20.91 -12.31 24.29
CA TYR A 24 19.64 -12.26 23.55
C TYR A 24 19.85 -12.36 22.04
N LEU A 25 20.87 -11.69 21.49
CA LEU A 25 21.19 -11.74 20.06
C LEU A 25 21.68 -13.13 19.62
N GLU A 26 22.51 -13.80 20.43
CA GLU A 26 22.98 -15.16 20.13
C GLU A 26 21.85 -16.20 20.19
N ALA A 27 20.86 -16.03 21.08
CA ALA A 27 19.68 -16.90 21.15
C ALA A 27 18.76 -16.73 19.92
N GLU A 28 18.60 -15.50 19.44
CA GLU A 28 17.79 -15.17 18.25
C GLU A 28 18.43 -15.69 16.95
N GLU A 29 19.76 -15.69 16.84
CA GLU A 29 20.47 -16.28 15.70
C GLU A 29 20.34 -17.81 15.63
N VAL A 30 20.34 -18.51 16.78
CA VAL A 30 20.16 -19.97 16.81
C VAL A 30 18.72 -20.36 16.47
N GLU A 31 17.73 -19.61 16.95
CA GLU A 31 16.31 -19.87 16.68
C GLU A 31 15.94 -19.54 15.23
N THR A 32 16.50 -18.47 14.66
CA THR A 32 16.31 -18.12 13.24
C THR A 32 16.97 -19.12 12.28
N ALA A 33 18.13 -19.68 12.63
CA ALA A 33 18.78 -20.73 11.84
C ALA A 33 17.97 -22.04 11.85
N GLN A 34 17.42 -22.44 12.99
CA GLN A 34 16.56 -23.62 13.11
C GLN A 34 15.23 -23.44 12.37
N LEU A 35 14.64 -22.24 12.42
CA LEU A 35 13.44 -21.90 11.65
C LEU A 35 13.72 -21.91 10.14
N ALA A 36 14.86 -21.37 9.70
CA ALA A 36 15.26 -21.36 8.29
C ALA A 36 15.45 -22.78 7.75
N GLN A 37 15.99 -23.70 8.56
CA GLN A 37 16.16 -25.10 8.18
C GLN A 37 14.82 -25.86 8.12
N ALA A 38 13.90 -25.62 9.05
CA ALA A 38 12.56 -26.19 9.01
C ALA A 38 11.73 -25.69 7.80
N ILE A 39 11.92 -24.42 7.42
CA ILE A 39 11.28 -23.81 6.25
C ILE A 39 11.81 -24.40 4.93
N ALA A 40 13.11 -24.69 4.85
CA ALA A 40 13.70 -25.31 3.66
C ALA A 40 13.12 -26.72 3.41
N ILE A 41 12.98 -27.53 4.47
CA ILE A 41 12.41 -28.88 4.38
C ILE A 41 10.94 -28.83 3.93
N SER A 42 10.16 -27.86 4.42
CA SER A 42 8.75 -27.68 4.01
C SER A 42 8.57 -27.17 2.58
N ALA A 43 9.57 -26.49 2.01
CA ALA A 43 9.51 -25.96 0.65
C ALA A 43 9.67 -27.06 -0.40
N ASP A 44 10.61 -27.98 -0.18
CA ASP A 44 10.86 -29.12 -1.08
C ASP A 44 9.65 -30.08 -1.12
N GLU A 45 8.96 -30.27 0.01
CA GLU A 45 7.73 -31.08 0.07
C GLU A 45 6.53 -30.43 -0.65
N ALA A 46 6.47 -29.09 -0.69
CA ALA A 46 5.40 -28.35 -1.37
C ALA A 46 5.60 -28.33 -2.89
N GLU A 47 6.85 -28.24 -3.36
CA GLU A 47 7.19 -28.28 -4.78
C GLU A 47 6.93 -29.67 -5.39
N ALA A 48 7.21 -30.73 -4.63
CA ALA A 48 6.89 -32.11 -5.04
C ALA A 48 5.38 -32.33 -5.25
N ARG A 49 4.52 -31.78 -4.38
CA ARG A 49 3.05 -31.89 -4.50
C ARG A 49 2.48 -31.08 -5.66
N ALA A 50 3.03 -29.90 -5.93
CA ALA A 50 2.59 -29.06 -7.04
C ALA A 50 2.91 -29.69 -8.41
N MET A 51 4.04 -30.41 -8.51
CA MET A 51 4.42 -31.10 -9.74
C MET A 51 3.54 -32.34 -10.01
N GLU A 52 3.10 -33.04 -8.97
CA GLU A 52 2.19 -34.19 -9.07
C GLU A 52 0.78 -33.76 -9.51
N GLU A 53 0.31 -32.60 -9.05
CA GLU A 53 -0.99 -32.01 -9.42
C GLU A 53 -1.01 -31.46 -10.86
N ALA A 54 0.13 -30.97 -11.37
CA ALA A 54 0.27 -30.49 -12.74
C ALA A 54 0.22 -31.62 -13.79
N VAL A 55 0.70 -32.82 -13.45
CA VAL A 55 0.67 -34.00 -14.34
C VAL A 55 -0.74 -34.61 -14.39
N ALA A 56 -1.51 -34.53 -13.30
CA ALA A 56 -2.88 -35.04 -13.26
C ALA A 56 -3.87 -34.25 -14.16
N ASN A 57 -3.57 -32.97 -14.46
CA ASN A 57 -4.44 -32.08 -15.23
C ASN A 57 -4.17 -32.04 -16.74
N SER A 58 -3.22 -32.83 -17.26
CA SER A 58 -2.79 -32.74 -18.67
C SER A 58 -3.40 -33.79 -19.62
N VAL A 59 -4.46 -34.51 -19.25
CA VAL A 59 -5.01 -35.60 -20.07
C VAL A 59 -6.55 -35.55 -20.15
N ILE A 60 -7.14 -34.70 -21.02
CA ILE A 60 -8.45 -34.93 -21.69
C ILE A 60 -8.48 -34.22 -23.06
N ASP A 61 -9.01 -34.94 -24.06
CA ASP A 61 -9.05 -34.76 -25.53
C ASP A 61 -9.77 -33.53 -26.13
N ALA A 62 -9.34 -33.18 -27.35
CA ALA A 62 -9.97 -32.27 -28.31
C ALA A 62 -11.01 -32.97 -29.22
N PRO A 63 -11.92 -32.19 -29.87
CA PRO A 63 -12.10 -32.39 -31.31
C PRO A 63 -12.28 -31.12 -32.18
N GLU A 64 -11.76 -31.25 -33.40
CA GLU A 64 -11.99 -30.58 -34.70
C GLU A 64 -13.51 -30.34 -35.04
N ALA A 65 -13.98 -29.43 -35.91
CA ALA A 65 -13.40 -28.48 -36.88
C ALA A 65 -14.49 -27.50 -37.42
N LEU A 66 -14.01 -26.59 -38.30
CA LEU A 66 -14.69 -25.91 -39.44
C LEU A 66 -15.32 -24.51 -39.25
N SER A 67 -14.62 -23.48 -39.74
CA SER A 67 -14.94 -22.73 -40.98
C SER A 67 -14.51 -21.25 -40.87
N ALA A 68 -13.60 -20.80 -41.75
CA ALA A 68 -13.19 -19.38 -41.91
C ALA A 68 -13.92 -18.77 -43.14
N PRO A 69 -13.69 -17.50 -43.58
CA PRO A 69 -13.03 -16.33 -42.95
C PRO A 69 -13.79 -14.98 -43.17
N ALA A 70 -13.83 -14.09 -42.18
CA ALA A 70 -14.13 -12.66 -42.39
C ALA A 70 -13.61 -11.73 -41.27
N ASP A 71 -13.40 -12.27 -40.06
CA ASP A 71 -13.11 -11.47 -38.85
C ASP A 71 -11.62 -11.17 -38.62
N ASP A 72 -10.73 -11.68 -39.48
CA ASP A 72 -9.29 -11.75 -39.22
C ASP A 72 -8.55 -10.40 -39.33
N VAL A 73 -9.17 -9.36 -39.92
CA VAL A 73 -8.55 -8.02 -40.04
C VAL A 73 -8.94 -7.13 -38.85
N GLU A 74 -10.16 -7.24 -38.35
CA GLU A 74 -10.67 -6.43 -37.24
C GLU A 74 -10.21 -7.00 -35.88
N ALA A 75 -10.11 -8.33 -35.77
CA ALA A 75 -9.47 -9.00 -34.64
C ALA A 75 -7.97 -8.68 -34.54
N ARG A 76 -7.24 -8.67 -35.67
CA ARG A 76 -5.81 -8.28 -35.67
C ARG A 76 -5.61 -6.79 -35.35
N ALA A 77 -6.48 -5.91 -35.83
CA ALA A 77 -6.40 -4.48 -35.52
C ALA A 77 -6.69 -4.17 -34.04
N THR A 78 -7.59 -4.93 -33.41
CA THR A 78 -7.89 -4.82 -31.97
C THR A 78 -6.79 -5.45 -31.11
N GLU A 79 -6.20 -6.56 -31.55
CA GLU A 79 -5.04 -7.19 -30.92
C GLU A 79 -3.79 -6.27 -30.98
N ASP A 80 -3.53 -5.63 -32.12
CA ASP A 80 -2.44 -4.65 -32.28
C ASP A 80 -2.68 -3.36 -31.48
N ALA A 81 -3.93 -2.95 -31.28
CA ALA A 81 -4.28 -1.82 -30.42
C ALA A 81 -4.08 -2.15 -28.93
N LEU A 82 -4.49 -3.35 -28.52
CA LEU A 82 -4.29 -3.86 -27.17
C LEU A 82 -2.80 -4.04 -26.87
N ALA A 83 -2.03 -4.62 -27.79
CA ALA A 83 -0.59 -4.80 -27.65
C ALA A 83 0.16 -3.46 -27.55
N ARG A 84 -0.24 -2.44 -28.32
CA ARG A 84 0.29 -1.07 -28.18
C ARG A 84 -0.04 -0.45 -26.83
N SER A 85 -1.29 -0.56 -26.38
CA SER A 85 -1.71 -0.04 -25.07
C SER A 85 -0.98 -0.73 -23.91
N VAL A 86 -0.79 -2.05 -23.99
CA VAL A 86 -0.03 -2.82 -22.99
C VAL A 86 1.45 -2.43 -23.01
N ARG A 87 2.04 -2.17 -24.18
CA ARG A 87 3.43 -1.70 -24.30
C ARG A 87 3.60 -0.30 -23.72
N GLU A 88 2.71 0.63 -24.05
CA GLU A 88 2.71 1.99 -23.50
C GLU A 88 2.53 1.98 -21.97
N ALA A 89 1.65 1.11 -21.45
CA ALA A 89 1.50 0.91 -20.02
C ALA A 89 2.77 0.35 -19.36
N ARG A 90 3.44 -0.61 -20.00
CA ARG A 90 4.73 -1.17 -19.56
C ARG A 90 5.85 -0.15 -19.51
N GLU A 91 5.98 0.65 -20.56
CA GLU A 91 6.99 1.71 -20.65
C GLU A 91 6.75 2.81 -19.61
N ALA A 92 5.48 3.21 -19.40
CA ALA A 92 5.13 4.17 -18.35
C ALA A 92 5.42 3.64 -16.94
N VAL A 93 5.19 2.34 -16.72
CA VAL A 93 5.47 1.65 -15.47
C VAL A 93 6.98 1.53 -15.21
N ALA A 94 7.77 1.16 -16.23
CA ALA A 94 9.22 1.08 -16.13
C ALA A 94 9.85 2.45 -15.85
N ALA A 95 9.43 3.50 -16.57
CA ALA A 95 9.86 4.87 -16.30
C ALA A 95 9.51 5.31 -14.88
N SER A 96 8.31 4.94 -14.39
CA SER A 96 7.88 5.22 -13.02
C SER A 96 8.73 4.50 -11.97
N ALA A 97 9.25 3.30 -12.27
CA ALA A 97 10.14 2.54 -11.39
C ALA A 97 11.53 3.18 -11.32
N GLU A 98 12.11 3.57 -12.46
CA GLU A 98 13.38 4.31 -12.50
C GLU A 98 13.28 5.66 -11.77
N ASP A 99 12.17 6.38 -11.93
CA ASP A 99 11.89 7.61 -11.17
C ASP A 99 11.83 7.37 -9.67
N ALA A 100 11.18 6.28 -9.24
CA ALA A 100 11.10 5.91 -7.82
C ALA A 100 12.48 5.60 -7.24
N GLU A 101 13.33 4.91 -7.99
CA GLU A 101 14.68 4.55 -7.57
C GLU A 101 15.59 5.79 -7.51
N ARG A 102 15.49 6.70 -8.50
CA ARG A 102 16.20 7.98 -8.47
C ARG A 102 15.81 8.85 -7.28
N ALA A 103 14.51 8.99 -7.04
CA ALA A 103 13.99 9.71 -5.87
C ALA A 103 14.51 9.09 -4.57
N ARG A 104 14.55 7.76 -4.52
CA ARG A 104 15.05 7.01 -3.38
C ARG A 104 16.53 7.25 -3.10
N HIS A 105 17.37 7.09 -4.12
CA HIS A 105 18.79 7.40 -4.01
C HIS A 105 19.06 8.84 -3.56
N ARG A 106 18.27 9.80 -4.05
CA ARG A 106 18.43 11.22 -3.68
C ARG A 106 18.20 11.45 -2.19
N PHE A 107 17.10 10.94 -1.63
CA PHE A 107 16.83 11.13 -0.21
C PHE A 107 17.73 10.27 0.68
N GLU A 108 18.10 9.04 0.27
CA GLU A 108 19.02 8.21 1.05
C GLU A 108 20.41 8.85 1.14
N ALA A 109 20.84 9.58 0.09
CA ALA A 109 22.13 10.26 0.07
C ALA A 109 22.13 11.65 0.74
N HIS A 110 21.02 12.39 0.72
CA HIS A 110 21.00 13.80 1.14
C HIS A 110 19.95 14.16 2.20
N GLY A 111 19.03 13.24 2.54
CA GLY A 111 17.90 13.53 3.43
C GLY A 111 16.85 14.47 2.83
N ILE A 112 16.97 14.83 1.55
CA ILE A 112 16.11 15.79 0.84
C ILE A 112 15.16 15.06 -0.09
N PHE A 113 13.90 15.50 -0.12
CA PHE A 113 12.87 15.02 -1.02
C PHE A 113 12.30 16.17 -1.84
N THR A 114 12.02 15.95 -3.14
CA THR A 114 11.54 17.01 -4.02
C THR A 114 10.04 16.91 -4.29
N ARG A 115 9.42 18.04 -4.61
CA ARG A 115 8.02 18.08 -5.03
C ARG A 115 7.76 17.23 -6.28
N GLU A 116 8.71 17.22 -7.21
CA GLU A 116 8.60 16.48 -8.47
C GLU A 116 8.58 14.97 -8.23
N ASP A 117 9.34 14.48 -7.25
CA ASP A 117 9.30 13.07 -6.83
C ASP A 117 8.03 12.76 -6.03
N PHE A 118 7.58 13.71 -5.20
CA PHE A 118 6.44 13.54 -4.31
C PHE A 118 5.13 13.27 -5.05
N VAL A 119 4.85 14.02 -6.11
CA VAL A 119 3.57 13.93 -6.82
C VAL A 119 3.28 12.51 -7.35
N PRO A 120 4.15 11.89 -8.19
CA PRO A 120 3.92 10.55 -8.69
C PRO A 120 4.00 9.48 -7.58
N ALA A 121 4.86 9.66 -6.57
CA ALA A 121 4.93 8.74 -5.46
C ALA A 121 3.64 8.73 -4.62
N MET A 122 3.09 9.91 -4.32
CA MET A 122 1.84 10.04 -3.57
C MET A 122 0.64 9.48 -4.35
N ALA A 123 0.57 9.69 -5.67
CA ALA A 123 -0.46 9.08 -6.51
C ALA A 123 -0.44 7.55 -6.43
N ARG A 124 0.75 6.95 -6.38
CA ARG A 124 0.93 5.50 -6.18
C ARG A 124 0.55 5.03 -4.77
N VAL A 125 0.89 5.78 -3.72
CA VAL A 125 0.42 5.49 -2.35
C VAL A 125 -1.11 5.50 -2.30
N LEU A 126 -1.75 6.51 -2.89
CA LEU A 126 -3.20 6.60 -2.95
C LEU A 126 -3.82 5.45 -3.73
N GLN A 127 -3.27 5.13 -4.91
CA GLN A 127 -3.70 3.98 -5.71
C GLN A 127 -3.64 2.67 -4.92
N LEU A 128 -2.53 2.43 -4.22
CA LEU A 128 -2.37 1.23 -3.39
C LEU A 128 -3.33 1.23 -2.20
N ALA A 129 -3.56 2.37 -1.56
CA ALA A 129 -4.49 2.49 -0.43
C ALA A 129 -5.94 2.18 -0.85
N VAL A 130 -6.36 2.65 -2.04
CA VAL A 130 -7.73 2.50 -2.54
C VAL A 130 -7.97 1.12 -3.14
N SER A 131 -7.11 0.71 -4.09
CA SER A 131 -7.31 -0.51 -4.87
C SER A 131 -6.66 -1.74 -4.25
N GLY A 132 -5.81 -1.58 -3.26
CA GLY A 132 -5.01 -2.68 -2.73
C GLY A 132 -4.03 -3.22 -3.78
N MET A 133 -3.66 -4.48 -3.60
CA MET A 133 -2.84 -5.24 -4.54
C MET A 133 -3.35 -6.68 -4.52
N ALA A 134 -3.92 -7.13 -5.63
CA ALA A 134 -4.53 -8.45 -5.70
C ALA A 134 -3.58 -9.56 -5.21
N GLY A 135 -4.11 -10.44 -4.38
CA GLY A 135 -3.37 -11.52 -3.70
C GLY A 135 -2.49 -11.08 -2.52
N CYS A 136 -2.37 -9.78 -2.23
CA CYS A 136 -1.54 -9.23 -1.15
C CYS A 136 -2.31 -8.34 -0.18
N LEU A 137 -3.03 -7.35 -0.72
CA LEU A 137 -3.77 -6.35 0.02
C LEU A 137 -5.16 -6.21 -0.60
N HIS A 138 -6.19 -6.19 0.23
CA HIS A 138 -7.57 -5.99 -0.17
C HIS A 138 -7.79 -4.59 -0.75
N SER A 139 -8.67 -4.46 -1.72
CA SER A 139 -9.26 -3.16 -2.04
C SER A 139 -10.13 -2.61 -0.90
N LEU A 140 -10.32 -1.29 -0.85
CA LEU A 140 -11.24 -0.66 0.11
C LEU A 140 -12.66 -1.21 0.00
N LYS A 141 -13.11 -1.50 -1.23
CA LYS A 141 -14.42 -2.11 -1.49
C LYS A 141 -14.53 -3.51 -0.88
N SER A 142 -13.45 -4.31 -0.98
CA SER A 142 -13.40 -5.62 -0.33
C SER A 142 -13.41 -5.50 1.19
N LEU A 143 -12.63 -4.58 1.77
CA LEU A 143 -12.62 -4.33 3.22
C LEU A 143 -13.99 -3.85 3.73
N ARG A 144 -14.64 -2.93 3.03
CA ARG A 144 -16.00 -2.48 3.32
C ARG A 144 -16.96 -3.67 3.39
N ASN A 145 -16.90 -4.57 2.40
CA ASN A 145 -17.76 -5.75 2.37
C ASN A 145 -17.47 -6.70 3.53
N LEU A 146 -16.20 -6.89 3.92
CA LEU A 146 -15.81 -7.68 5.09
C LEU A 146 -16.36 -7.09 6.39
N GLU A 147 -16.22 -5.78 6.58
CA GLU A 147 -16.75 -5.08 7.76
C GLU A 147 -18.29 -5.15 7.80
N LEU A 148 -18.98 -4.90 6.69
CA LEU A 148 -20.45 -5.03 6.65
C LEU A 148 -20.90 -6.47 6.94
N ARG A 149 -20.18 -7.49 6.47
CA ARG A 149 -20.47 -8.90 6.82
C ARG A 149 -20.31 -9.15 8.31
N ARG A 150 -19.24 -8.63 8.92
CA ARG A 150 -18.95 -8.75 10.36
C ARG A 150 -20.08 -8.16 11.21
N PHE A 151 -20.69 -7.08 10.75
CA PHE A 151 -21.78 -6.40 11.44
C PHE A 151 -23.16 -6.67 10.82
N THR A 152 -23.32 -7.76 10.04
CA THR A 152 -24.61 -8.16 9.45
C THR A 152 -25.33 -7.07 8.64
N GLY A 153 -24.57 -6.17 8.02
CA GLY A 153 -25.06 -5.05 7.23
C GLY A 153 -25.29 -3.75 8.01
N ASP A 154 -25.04 -3.74 9.33
CA ASP A 154 -25.13 -2.52 10.13
C ASP A 154 -23.97 -1.58 9.81
N GLN A 155 -24.25 -0.61 8.93
CA GLN A 155 -23.29 0.41 8.52
C GLN A 155 -22.80 1.26 9.70
N ALA A 156 -23.67 1.59 10.65
CA ALA A 156 -23.32 2.48 11.75
C ALA A 156 -22.39 1.77 12.73
N ALA A 157 -22.66 0.50 13.04
CA ALA A 157 -21.77 -0.33 13.84
C ALA A 157 -20.40 -0.53 13.17
N ALA A 158 -20.37 -0.82 11.87
CA ALA A 158 -19.13 -0.96 11.11
C ALA A 158 -18.31 0.35 11.07
N GLN A 159 -18.97 1.49 10.82
CA GLN A 159 -18.32 2.81 10.86
C GLN A 159 -17.74 3.10 12.24
N SER A 160 -18.50 2.85 13.30
CA SER A 160 -18.06 3.07 14.68
C SER A 160 -16.84 2.21 15.02
N HIS A 161 -16.84 0.94 14.60
CA HIS A 161 -15.71 0.04 14.78
C HIS A 161 -14.44 0.55 14.08
N VAL A 162 -14.51 0.94 12.81
CA VAL A 162 -13.38 1.50 12.06
C VAL A 162 -12.92 2.85 12.61
N ALA A 163 -13.86 3.68 13.08
CA ALA A 163 -13.54 4.96 13.70
C ALA A 163 -12.85 4.81 15.06
N GLN A 164 -13.08 3.73 15.79
CA GLN A 164 -12.43 3.45 17.08
C GLN A 164 -11.14 2.64 16.96
N THR A 165 -10.93 1.98 15.82
CA THR A 165 -9.69 1.24 15.56
C THR A 165 -8.54 2.23 15.39
N ASP A 166 -7.45 1.97 16.10
CA ASP A 166 -6.25 2.81 15.99
C ASP A 166 -5.72 2.78 14.54
N THR A 167 -5.23 3.91 14.05
CA THR A 167 -4.70 4.04 12.68
C THR A 167 -3.53 3.07 12.44
N SER A 168 -2.83 2.69 13.51
CA SER A 168 -1.73 1.72 13.49
C SER A 168 -2.19 0.26 13.34
N ALA A 169 -3.43 -0.06 13.70
CA ALA A 169 -3.99 -1.41 13.67
C ALA A 169 -4.52 -1.73 12.25
N SER A 170 -3.60 -2.04 11.34
CA SER A 170 -3.95 -2.55 10.02
C SER A 170 -4.57 -3.94 10.11
N VAL A 171 -5.63 -4.18 9.35
CA VAL A 171 -6.23 -5.52 9.14
C VAL A 171 -5.27 -6.45 8.37
N GLU A 172 -4.22 -5.88 7.77
CA GLU A 172 -3.27 -6.59 6.91
C GLU A 172 -1.86 -6.62 7.49
N ASP A 173 -1.08 -7.62 7.07
CA ASP A 173 0.27 -7.92 7.54
C ASP A 173 1.23 -6.72 7.28
N PRO A 174 1.85 -6.15 8.34
CA PRO A 174 2.69 -4.95 8.24
C PRO A 174 3.94 -5.17 7.37
N ASP A 175 4.45 -6.39 7.28
CA ASP A 175 5.60 -6.70 6.42
C ASP A 175 5.22 -6.63 4.94
N VAL A 176 3.99 -7.09 4.62
CA VAL A 176 3.45 -7.03 3.27
C VAL A 176 3.21 -5.58 2.85
N ILE A 177 2.65 -4.76 3.73
CA ILE A 177 2.43 -3.33 3.48
C ILE A 177 3.76 -2.65 3.24
N SER A 178 4.75 -2.87 4.11
CA SER A 178 6.07 -2.27 3.99
C SER A 178 6.75 -2.66 2.68
N ALA A 179 6.66 -3.94 2.27
CA ALA A 179 7.19 -4.41 1.00
C ALA A 179 6.51 -3.72 -0.20
N CYS A 180 5.18 -3.57 -0.17
CA CYS A 180 4.43 -2.86 -1.22
C CYS A 180 4.81 -1.38 -1.32
N LEU A 181 5.08 -0.72 -0.20
CA LEU A 181 5.39 0.72 -0.16
C LEU A 181 6.83 1.05 -0.55
N ARG A 182 7.81 0.14 -0.31
CA ARG A 182 9.23 0.40 -0.61
C ARG A 182 9.52 0.71 -2.09
N GLY A 183 8.70 0.22 -3.01
CA GLY A 183 8.83 0.46 -4.45
C GLY A 183 8.17 1.76 -4.95
N ILE A 184 7.61 2.59 -4.05
CA ILE A 184 6.82 3.77 -4.46
C ILE A 184 7.67 5.05 -4.58
N GLY A 185 8.92 5.04 -4.09
CA GLY A 185 9.82 6.19 -4.15
C GLY A 185 9.55 7.25 -3.07
N LEU A 186 8.71 6.96 -2.08
CA LEU A 186 8.58 7.75 -0.85
C LEU A 186 9.35 7.08 0.30
N PRO A 187 9.99 7.85 1.20
CA PRO A 187 10.52 7.32 2.45
C PRO A 187 9.43 6.57 3.21
N LEU A 188 9.73 5.38 3.75
CA LEU A 188 8.73 4.55 4.43
C LEU A 188 8.12 5.27 5.64
N ALA A 189 8.89 6.12 6.31
CA ALA A 189 8.45 6.99 7.40
C ALA A 189 7.34 7.99 6.99
N LEU A 190 7.22 8.31 5.70
CA LEU A 190 6.10 9.09 5.14
C LEU A 190 5.03 8.17 4.54
N ALA A 191 5.46 7.20 3.71
CA ALA A 191 4.55 6.37 2.93
C ALA A 191 3.61 5.54 3.81
N LEU A 192 4.11 4.94 4.89
CA LEU A 192 3.33 4.08 5.77
C LEU A 192 2.22 4.85 6.52
N PRO A 193 2.52 5.93 7.27
CA PRO A 193 1.47 6.68 7.96
C PRO A 193 0.47 7.33 6.98
N MET A 194 0.93 7.81 5.82
CA MET A 194 0.01 8.31 4.78
C MET A 194 -0.92 7.21 4.26
N TRP A 195 -0.37 6.02 3.93
CA TRP A 195 -1.16 4.88 3.48
C TRP A 195 -2.19 4.46 4.52
N GLN A 196 -1.80 4.33 5.80
CA GLN A 196 -2.70 3.94 6.90
C GLN A 196 -3.86 4.93 7.07
N ARG A 197 -3.56 6.24 7.07
CA ARG A 197 -4.58 7.29 7.18
C ARG A 197 -5.53 7.28 5.98
N LEU A 198 -5.00 7.18 4.75
CA LEU A 198 -5.81 7.07 3.53
C LEU A 198 -6.70 5.83 3.54
N ARG A 199 -6.15 4.69 3.99
CA ARG A 199 -6.90 3.43 4.14
C ARG A 199 -8.08 3.62 5.08
N ARG A 200 -7.85 4.20 6.25
CA ARG A 200 -8.90 4.43 7.25
C ARG A 200 -9.96 5.41 6.77
N LEU A 201 -9.54 6.57 6.27
CA LEU A 201 -10.45 7.59 5.73
C LEU A 201 -11.26 7.04 4.54
N GLY A 202 -10.62 6.31 3.63
CA GLY A 202 -11.27 5.69 2.50
C GLY A 202 -12.26 4.61 2.92
N LEU A 203 -11.90 3.75 3.89
CA LEU A 203 -12.83 2.75 4.40
C LEU A 203 -14.06 3.38 5.06
N LEU A 204 -13.89 4.51 5.77
CA LEU A 204 -15.01 5.28 6.31
C LEU A 204 -15.88 5.88 5.20
N CYS A 205 -15.31 6.43 4.13
CA CYS A 205 -16.07 6.87 2.96
C CYS A 205 -16.91 5.73 2.36
N GLU A 206 -16.28 4.58 2.11
CA GLU A 206 -16.91 3.39 1.55
C GLU A 206 -18.05 2.89 2.44
N LEU A 207 -17.86 2.83 3.76
CA LEU A 207 -18.89 2.41 4.72
C LEU A 207 -20.05 3.42 4.86
N ARG A 208 -19.82 4.68 4.46
CA ARG A 208 -20.86 5.70 4.32
C ARG A 208 -21.56 5.66 2.95
N GLY A 209 -21.21 4.71 2.10
CA GLY A 209 -21.84 4.49 0.80
C GLY A 209 -21.28 5.38 -0.32
N HIS A 210 -20.09 5.95 -0.14
CA HIS A 210 -19.43 6.76 -1.16
C HIS A 210 -18.34 5.93 -1.87
N ASP A 211 -18.26 6.04 -3.20
CA ASP A 211 -17.21 5.40 -3.99
C ASP A 211 -15.89 6.18 -3.86
N VAL A 212 -14.92 5.59 -3.16
CA VAL A 212 -13.62 6.22 -2.96
C VAL A 212 -12.84 6.37 -4.26
N GLY A 213 -13.08 5.50 -5.26
CA GLY A 213 -12.46 5.63 -6.57
C GLY A 213 -12.75 6.98 -7.23
N SER A 214 -13.98 7.47 -7.06
CA SER A 214 -14.42 8.78 -7.55
C SER A 214 -14.06 9.97 -6.64
N MET A 215 -13.65 9.70 -5.39
CA MET A 215 -13.42 10.70 -4.34
C MET A 215 -11.96 10.84 -3.90
N ARG A 216 -11.04 10.48 -4.79
CA ARG A 216 -9.60 10.41 -4.52
C ARG A 216 -9.01 11.78 -4.16
N GLY A 217 -9.44 12.84 -4.83
CA GLY A 217 -9.00 14.20 -4.54
C GLY A 217 -9.51 14.66 -3.17
N ARG A 218 -10.77 14.40 -2.86
CA ARG A 218 -11.33 14.74 -1.53
C ARG A 218 -10.68 13.94 -0.40
N LEU A 219 -10.34 12.67 -0.65
CA LEU A 219 -9.61 11.83 0.31
C LEU A 219 -8.23 12.41 0.64
N LEU A 220 -7.50 12.89 -0.36
CA LEU A 220 -6.25 13.60 -0.17
C LEU A 220 -6.45 14.92 0.60
N CYS A 221 -7.46 15.71 0.28
CA CYS A 221 -7.75 16.95 1.03
C CYS A 221 -8.05 16.66 2.51
N MET A 222 -8.81 15.61 2.82
CA MET A 222 -9.03 15.16 4.20
C MET A 222 -7.71 14.76 4.88
N LEU A 223 -6.82 14.02 4.20
CA LEU A 223 -5.49 13.70 4.72
C LEU A 223 -4.67 14.97 5.06
N CYS A 224 -4.83 16.04 4.28
CA CYS A 224 -4.16 17.32 4.49
C CYS A 224 -4.76 18.18 5.61
N GLY A 225 -5.93 17.79 6.14
CA GLY A 225 -6.70 18.65 7.03
C GLY A 225 -7.41 19.81 6.32
N VAL A 226 -7.71 19.67 5.04
CA VAL A 226 -8.44 20.66 4.24
C VAL A 226 -9.84 20.14 3.94
N PRO A 227 -10.90 20.71 4.55
CA PRO A 227 -12.27 20.35 4.19
C PRO A 227 -12.59 20.88 2.80
N THR A 228 -13.31 20.09 2.01
CA THR A 228 -13.79 20.53 0.68
C THR A 228 -15.12 19.87 0.35
N ASP A 229 -16.07 20.69 -0.08
CA ASP A 229 -17.38 20.24 -0.53
C ASP A 229 -17.34 19.82 -2.00
N ALA A 230 -16.36 20.32 -2.77
CA ALA A 230 -16.12 19.93 -4.16
C ALA A 230 -15.21 18.71 -4.25
N GLU A 231 -15.25 17.99 -5.37
CA GLU A 231 -14.24 16.99 -5.70
C GLU A 231 -13.09 17.68 -6.47
N PRO A 232 -11.93 17.90 -5.84
CA PRO A 232 -10.79 18.50 -6.52
C PRO A 232 -10.14 17.49 -7.46
N MET A 233 -9.41 17.99 -8.47
CA MET A 233 -8.52 17.15 -9.26
C MET A 233 -7.48 16.49 -8.34
N GLU A 234 -7.26 15.19 -8.50
CA GLU A 234 -6.30 14.41 -7.70
C GLU A 234 -4.93 15.07 -7.66
N THR A 235 -4.41 15.50 -8.82
CA THR A 235 -3.10 16.16 -8.92
C THR A 235 -3.04 17.46 -8.11
N ALA A 236 -4.09 18.28 -8.14
CA ALA A 236 -4.17 19.51 -7.37
C ALA A 236 -4.23 19.24 -5.85
N ALA A 237 -4.91 18.17 -5.43
CA ALA A 237 -4.96 17.75 -4.04
C ALA A 237 -3.59 17.23 -3.56
N ILE A 238 -2.84 16.51 -4.40
CA ILE A 238 -1.46 16.07 -4.09
C ILE A 238 -0.53 17.29 -3.94
N HIS A 239 -0.61 18.28 -4.83
CA HIS A 239 0.15 19.53 -4.68
C HIS A 239 -0.22 20.29 -3.40
N SER A 240 -1.50 20.27 -3.02
CA SER A 240 -1.97 20.87 -1.77
C SER A 240 -1.39 20.12 -0.56
N LEU A 241 -1.30 18.79 -0.61
CA LEU A 241 -0.65 17.99 0.44
C LEU A 241 0.83 18.38 0.60
N TRP A 242 1.56 18.48 -0.52
CA TRP A 242 2.95 18.93 -0.48
C TRP A 242 3.10 20.28 0.20
N PHE A 243 2.32 21.27 -0.24
CA PHE A 243 2.29 22.61 0.34
C PHE A 243 1.97 22.58 1.85
N MET A 244 1.04 21.71 2.24
CA MET A 244 0.63 21.55 3.63
C MET A 244 1.67 20.84 4.51
N LEU A 245 2.46 19.92 3.95
CA LEU A 245 3.59 19.29 4.64
C LEU A 245 4.80 20.24 4.73
N CYS A 246 4.98 21.10 3.73
CA CYS A 246 5.96 22.19 3.75
C CYS A 246 5.49 23.40 4.58
N GLN A 247 4.58 23.20 5.54
CA GLN A 247 4.10 24.23 6.46
C GLN A 247 3.56 25.50 5.77
N ARG A 248 2.94 25.34 4.58
CA ARG A 248 2.40 26.43 3.73
C ARG A 248 3.48 27.30 3.08
N GLU A 249 4.67 26.76 2.90
CA GLU A 249 5.72 27.36 2.10
C GLU A 249 5.76 26.72 0.69
N VAL A 250 6.07 27.53 -0.31
CA VAL A 250 6.22 27.05 -1.70
C VAL A 250 7.65 26.54 -1.90
N LEU A 251 7.92 25.37 -1.34
CA LEU A 251 9.23 24.72 -1.45
C LEU A 251 9.28 23.78 -2.64
N ALA A 252 10.40 23.78 -3.36
CA ALA A 252 10.70 22.79 -4.39
C ALA A 252 11.24 21.49 -3.78
N GLU A 253 11.88 21.60 -2.62
CA GLU A 253 12.52 20.51 -1.89
C GLU A 253 12.37 20.73 -0.38
N ALA A 254 12.32 19.64 0.39
CA ALA A 254 12.20 19.67 1.83
C ALA A 254 12.94 18.47 2.45
N GLU A 255 13.39 18.64 3.69
CA GLU A 255 14.00 17.55 4.46
C GLU A 255 12.92 16.53 4.86
N VAL A 256 13.26 15.24 4.79
CA VAL A 256 12.31 14.16 5.12
C VAL A 256 11.81 14.28 6.56
N ASP A 257 12.68 14.63 7.51
CA ASP A 257 12.32 14.76 8.92
C ASP A 257 11.30 15.89 9.16
N GLN A 258 11.42 16.99 8.42
CA GLN A 258 10.45 18.09 8.46
C GLN A 258 9.09 17.64 7.92
N LEU A 259 9.07 16.89 6.82
CA LEU A 259 7.85 16.35 6.24
C LEU A 259 7.18 15.34 7.18
N VAL A 260 7.95 14.46 7.83
CA VAL A 260 7.45 13.47 8.80
C VAL A 260 6.85 14.18 10.00
N THR A 261 7.57 15.15 10.56
CA THR A 261 7.08 15.96 11.69
C THR A 261 5.78 16.68 11.33
N ALA A 262 5.74 17.33 10.17
CA ALA A 262 4.53 18.00 9.69
C ALA A 262 3.36 17.03 9.54
N LEU A 263 3.59 15.84 8.98
CA LEU A 263 2.56 14.81 8.83
C LEU A 263 1.96 14.41 10.18
N VAL A 264 2.79 14.16 11.21
CA VAL A 264 2.32 13.81 12.56
C VAL A 264 1.45 14.94 13.14
N MET A 265 1.90 16.19 13.02
CA MET A 265 1.17 17.35 13.55
C MET A 265 -0.21 17.56 12.89
N ARG A 266 -0.46 17.00 11.70
CA ARG A 266 -1.74 17.15 10.98
C ARG A 266 -2.82 16.13 11.37
N ASP A 267 -2.55 15.20 12.27
CA ASP A 267 -3.54 14.14 12.59
C ASP A 267 -4.89 14.69 13.05
N ALA A 268 -4.86 15.68 13.94
CA ALA A 268 -6.06 16.35 14.43
C ALA A 268 -6.78 17.11 13.31
N ASP A 269 -6.04 17.85 12.46
CA ASP A 269 -6.61 18.58 11.33
C ASP A 269 -7.32 17.63 10.36
N ALA A 270 -6.70 16.47 10.07
CA ALA A 270 -7.25 15.47 9.17
C ALA A 270 -8.57 14.90 9.70
N ALA A 271 -8.65 14.62 11.01
CA ALA A 271 -9.87 14.16 11.66
C ALA A 271 -10.98 15.23 11.60
N ILE A 272 -10.65 16.49 11.85
CA ILE A 272 -11.61 17.62 11.77
C ILE A 272 -12.12 17.77 10.32
N ALA A 273 -11.22 17.78 9.34
CA ALA A 273 -11.60 17.88 7.93
C ALA A 273 -12.49 16.72 7.48
N ALA A 274 -12.15 15.49 7.89
CA ALA A 274 -12.97 14.32 7.60
C ALA A 274 -14.38 14.44 8.20
N HIS A 275 -14.49 14.88 9.45
CA HIS A 275 -15.79 15.09 10.09
C HIS A 275 -16.64 16.14 9.36
N GLN A 276 -16.04 17.25 8.94
CA GLN A 276 -16.71 18.30 8.18
C GLN A 276 -17.19 17.81 6.82
N VAL A 277 -16.31 17.13 6.07
CA VAL A 277 -16.64 16.52 4.79
C VAL A 277 -17.78 15.51 4.93
N PHE A 278 -17.70 14.59 5.90
CA PHE A 278 -18.73 13.57 6.12
C PHE A 278 -20.09 14.16 6.54
N SER A 279 -20.07 15.30 7.23
CA SER A 279 -21.28 16.03 7.58
C SER A 279 -21.90 16.72 6.35
N ALA A 280 -21.07 17.24 5.44
CA ALA A 280 -21.52 17.91 4.24
C ALA A 280 -22.08 16.94 3.17
N ILE A 281 -21.38 15.82 2.91
CA ILE A 281 -21.78 14.88 1.85
C ILE A 281 -22.84 13.86 2.30
N GLY A 282 -23.09 13.75 3.60
CA GLY A 282 -24.07 12.82 4.16
C GLY A 282 -23.67 11.34 4.05
N GLN A 283 -24.68 10.47 4.08
CA GLN A 283 -24.54 9.01 4.05
C GLN A 283 -25.53 8.42 3.05
N HIS A 284 -25.09 7.39 2.33
CA HIS A 284 -25.90 6.60 1.42
C HIS A 284 -26.04 5.15 1.93
N PRO A 285 -27.25 4.58 1.91
CA PRO A 285 -27.44 3.18 2.26
C PRO A 285 -26.77 2.28 1.22
N ILE A 286 -26.02 1.29 1.68
CA ILE A 286 -25.38 0.26 0.84
C ILE A 286 -26.34 -0.93 0.79
N SER A 287 -26.70 -1.37 -0.40
CA SER A 287 -27.65 -2.47 -0.56
C SER A 287 -27.02 -3.82 -0.17
N GLU A 288 -27.87 -4.76 0.27
CA GLU A 288 -27.41 -6.11 0.61
C GLU A 288 -26.75 -6.83 -0.57
N SER A 289 -27.26 -6.61 -1.79
CA SER A 289 -26.66 -7.10 -3.03
C SER A 289 -25.22 -6.59 -3.24
N ASP A 290 -24.91 -5.36 -2.82
CA ASP A 290 -23.59 -4.76 -3.06
C ASP A 290 -22.49 -5.37 -2.19
N TRP A 291 -22.81 -5.81 -0.97
CA TRP A 291 -21.83 -6.34 -0.03
C TRP A 291 -21.87 -7.86 0.15
N LYS A 292 -23.01 -8.51 -0.11
CA LYS A 292 -23.10 -9.97 -0.17
C LYS A 292 -22.78 -10.54 -1.56
N GLY A 293 -23.16 -9.83 -2.63
CA GLY A 293 -23.06 -10.33 -4.00
C GLY A 293 -21.63 -10.41 -4.54
N VAL A 294 -20.69 -9.65 -3.97
CA VAL A 294 -19.27 -9.71 -4.33
C VAL A 294 -18.51 -10.47 -3.25
N ALA A 295 -17.95 -11.63 -3.60
CA ALA A 295 -17.06 -12.36 -2.71
C ALA A 295 -15.84 -11.47 -2.37
N PRO A 296 -15.42 -11.39 -1.10
CA PRO A 296 -14.22 -10.65 -0.74
C PRO A 296 -13.02 -11.24 -1.47
N GLU A 297 -12.09 -10.37 -1.85
CA GLU A 297 -10.83 -10.78 -2.45
C GLU A 297 -10.14 -11.79 -1.52
N GLN A 298 -9.72 -12.94 -2.04
CA GLN A 298 -9.01 -13.92 -1.25
C GLN A 298 -7.55 -13.48 -1.10
N VAL A 299 -7.22 -12.86 0.04
CA VAL A 299 -5.84 -12.58 0.43
C VAL A 299 -5.32 -13.73 1.29
N SER A 300 -4.48 -14.58 0.71
CA SER A 300 -3.77 -15.61 1.46
C SER A 300 -2.54 -15.00 2.13
N ALA A 301 -2.44 -15.09 3.45
CA ALA A 301 -1.27 -14.59 4.19
C ALA A 301 0.04 -15.20 3.67
N THR A 302 0.05 -16.49 3.35
CA THR A 302 1.20 -17.18 2.76
C THR A 302 1.56 -16.61 1.39
N ARG A 303 0.57 -16.42 0.51
CA ARG A 303 0.79 -15.86 -0.84
C ARG A 303 1.24 -14.40 -0.77
N ALA A 304 0.63 -13.61 0.10
CA ALA A 304 0.98 -12.22 0.35
C ALA A 304 2.44 -12.08 0.85
N ARG A 305 2.87 -12.96 1.76
CA ARG A 305 4.27 -13.01 2.23
C ARG A 305 5.25 -13.44 1.15
N ILE A 306 4.88 -14.41 0.30
CA ILE A 306 5.71 -14.81 -0.85
C ILE A 306 5.88 -13.63 -1.81
N ILE A 307 4.78 -12.95 -2.14
CA ILE A 307 4.82 -11.78 -3.03
C ILE A 307 5.64 -10.67 -2.37
N ALA A 308 5.42 -10.34 -1.10
CA ALA A 308 6.21 -9.38 -0.35
C ALA A 308 7.71 -9.69 -0.38
N ARG A 309 8.10 -10.96 -0.19
CA ARG A 309 9.50 -11.40 -0.33
C ARG A 309 10.03 -11.23 -1.75
N GLN A 310 9.21 -11.44 -2.77
CA GLN A 310 9.59 -11.17 -4.17
C GLN A 310 9.75 -9.67 -4.43
N LEU A 311 8.84 -8.83 -3.91
CA LEU A 311 8.92 -7.37 -3.97
C LEU A 311 10.22 -6.84 -3.34
N LEU A 312 10.66 -7.46 -2.25
CA LEU A 312 11.88 -7.09 -1.53
C LEU A 312 13.18 -7.54 -2.22
N LYS A 313 13.14 -8.62 -3.01
CA LYS A 313 14.33 -9.21 -3.63
C LYS A 313 14.68 -8.60 -4.99
N ASP A 314 13.70 -8.09 -5.73
CA ASP A 314 13.90 -7.56 -7.08
C ASP A 314 12.68 -6.70 -7.54
N PRO A 315 12.83 -5.37 -7.67
CA PRO A 315 11.74 -4.47 -8.08
C PRO A 315 11.27 -4.68 -9.53
N GLU A 316 12.05 -5.30 -10.43
CA GLU A 316 11.57 -5.67 -11.77
C GLU A 316 10.74 -6.96 -11.76
N ARG A 317 11.01 -7.88 -10.84
CA ARG A 317 10.15 -9.05 -10.60
C ARG A 317 8.85 -8.68 -9.91
N ALA A 318 8.88 -7.67 -9.04
CA ALA A 318 7.70 -7.09 -8.43
C ALA A 318 6.66 -6.63 -9.45
N GLU A 319 7.13 -5.95 -10.48
CA GLU A 319 6.26 -5.41 -11.52
C GLU A 319 5.73 -6.50 -12.45
N ARG A 320 6.58 -7.48 -12.78
CA ARG A 320 6.13 -8.71 -13.47
C ARG A 320 5.10 -9.51 -12.67
N ALA A 321 5.20 -9.53 -11.34
CA ALA A 321 4.19 -10.15 -10.48
C ALA A 321 2.87 -9.37 -10.49
N ARG A 322 2.92 -8.03 -10.45
CA ARG A 322 1.74 -7.15 -10.59
C ARG A 322 1.05 -7.32 -11.94
N GLU A 323 1.82 -7.47 -13.01
CA GLU A 323 1.29 -7.70 -14.36
C GLU A 323 0.60 -9.06 -14.53
N ARG A 324 1.20 -10.15 -14.02
CA ARG A 324 0.59 -11.49 -14.10
C ARG A 324 -0.76 -11.56 -13.39
N ILE A 325 -0.85 -10.86 -12.27
CA ILE A 325 -2.08 -10.77 -11.47
C ILE A 325 -3.14 -9.88 -12.15
N ARG A 326 -2.75 -8.78 -12.81
CA ARG A 326 -3.66 -7.99 -13.67
C ARG A 326 -4.21 -8.80 -14.84
N ALA A 327 -3.43 -9.75 -15.36
CA ALA A 327 -3.82 -10.63 -16.45
C ALA A 327 -4.69 -11.82 -16.01
N GLY A 328 -4.97 -11.98 -14.71
CA GLY A 328 -5.79 -13.08 -14.19
C GLY A 328 -5.11 -14.45 -14.24
N VAL A 329 -3.77 -14.49 -14.23
CA VAL A 329 -2.93 -15.72 -14.18
C VAL A 329 -2.39 -15.91 -12.77
#